data_AF-A0A831NGE7-F1
#
_entry.id   AF-A0A831NGE7-F1
#
_cell.length_a   1.000
_cell.length_b   1.000
_cell.length_c   1.000
_cell.angle_alpha   90.00
_cell.angle_beta   90.00
_cell.angle_gamma   90.00
#
_symmetry.space_group_name_H-M   'P 1'
#
loop_
_entity.id
_entity.type
_entity.pdbx_description
1 polymer ?
#
loop_
_entity_poly.entity_id
_entity_poly.type
_entity_poly.pdbx_seq_one_letter_code
_entity_poly.pdbx_strand_id
1 'polypeptide(L)'
;MVLQKSSNDIISRETTIAQVALVIVIILVVAIIGWASNTTKDAALATVYVQIGIGGQERAFEGGITEGMTVLGAIDVATTTGKIDFEYDLSKNNQASILNIGGYRDSFEIYLNSKKLTSGEVDKTQVRAGDRIEIKI
;
A
#
# COMPACT_ATOMS: atom_id res chain seq x y z
N MET A 1 51.00 -11.25 59.97
CA MET A 1 50.20 -10.06 59.57
C MET A 1 49.43 -10.46 58.32
N VAL A 2 48.19 -10.89 58.48
CA VAL A 2 47.35 -11.36 57.36
C VAL A 2 46.41 -10.20 56.99
N LEU A 3 46.51 -9.73 55.75
CA LEU A 3 45.70 -8.65 55.21
C LEU A 3 44.25 -9.13 55.04
N GLN A 4 43.37 -8.77 55.98
CA GLN A 4 41.93 -8.88 55.78
C GLN A 4 41.52 -7.85 54.73
N LYS A 5 41.40 -8.28 53.48
CA LYS A 5 40.79 -7.47 52.42
C LYS A 5 39.31 -7.28 52.77
N SER A 6 38.94 -6.04 53.06
CA SER A 6 37.61 -5.62 53.52
C SER A 6 36.50 -6.15 52.59
N SER A 7 35.61 -6.99 53.12
CA SER A 7 34.43 -7.51 52.40
C SER A 7 33.54 -6.41 51.82
N ASN A 8 33.60 -5.20 52.38
CA ASN A 8 32.79 -4.06 51.92
C ASN A 8 33.22 -3.54 50.54
N ASP A 9 34.50 -3.68 50.18
CA ASP A 9 35.00 -3.25 48.86
C ASP A 9 34.58 -4.20 47.72
N ILE A 10 34.30 -5.46 48.06
CA ILE A 10 33.89 -6.49 47.09
C ILE A 10 32.40 -6.32 46.77
N ILE A 11 31.56 -6.16 47.79
CA ILE A 11 30.10 -6.00 47.65
C ILE A 11 29.77 -4.73 46.85
N SER A 12 30.47 -3.61 47.12
CA SER A 12 30.25 -2.35 46.40
C SER A 12 30.59 -2.46 44.89
N ARG A 13 31.66 -3.18 44.55
CA ARG A 13 32.06 -3.41 43.15
C ARG A 13 31.06 -4.28 42.40
N GLU A 14 30.55 -5.33 43.02
CA GLU A 14 29.52 -6.21 42.42
C GLU A 14 28.22 -5.44 42.17
N THR A 15 27.78 -4.60 43.12
CA THR A 15 26.61 -3.74 42.92
C THR A 15 26.80 -2.71 41.82
N THR A 16 28.02 -2.18 41.66
CA THR A 16 28.33 -1.20 40.61
C THR A 16 28.32 -1.85 39.22
N ILE A 17 28.86 -3.08 39.11
CA ILE A 17 28.85 -3.85 37.86
C ILE A 17 27.41 -4.21 37.46
N ALA A 18 26.58 -4.63 38.42
CA ALA A 18 25.18 -4.95 38.18
C ALA A 18 24.37 -3.73 37.69
N GLN A 19 24.62 -2.55 38.25
CA GLN A 19 23.98 -1.30 37.83
C GLN A 19 24.40 -0.88 36.41
N VAL A 20 25.69 -0.98 36.08
CA VAL A 20 26.19 -0.67 34.73
C VAL A 20 25.61 -1.65 33.70
N ALA A 21 25.54 -2.94 34.02
CA ALA A 21 24.92 -3.95 33.16
C ALA A 21 23.43 -3.65 32.92
N LEU A 22 22.69 -3.24 33.95
CA LEU A 22 21.29 -2.87 33.84
C LEU A 22 21.08 -1.68 32.88
N VAL A 23 21.91 -0.65 32.98
CA VAL A 23 21.82 0.53 32.10
C VAL A 23 22.06 0.16 30.64
N ILE A 24 23.03 -0.73 30.37
CA ILE A 24 23.30 -1.21 29.01
C ILE A 24 22.09 -1.97 28.44
N VAL A 25 21.46 -2.83 29.24
CA VAL A 25 20.25 -3.56 28.83
C VAL A 25 19.11 -2.60 28.49
N ILE A 26 18.90 -1.56 29.31
CA ILE A 26 17.87 -0.54 29.06
C ILE A 26 18.14 0.19 27.74
N ILE A 27 19.39 0.59 27.47
CA ILE A 27 19.76 1.25 26.22
C ILE A 27 19.49 0.33 25.01
N LEU A 28 19.84 -0.96 25.11
CA LEU A 28 19.58 -1.92 24.04
C LEU A 28 18.08 -2.12 23.80
N VAL A 29 17.26 -2.20 24.86
CA VAL A 29 15.81 -2.31 24.74
C VAL A 29 15.22 -1.07 24.08
N VAL A 30 15.63 0.13 24.49
CA VAL A 30 15.19 1.39 23.87
C VAL A 30 15.62 1.48 22.41
N ALA A 31 16.83 1.03 22.07
CA ALA A 31 17.31 0.99 20.70
C ALA A 31 16.49 0.03 19.82
N ILE A 32 16.14 -1.14 20.34
CA ILE A 32 15.30 -2.13 19.63
C ILE A 32 13.88 -1.57 19.42
N ILE A 33 13.27 -0.98 20.45
CA ILE A 33 11.93 -0.39 20.36
C ILE A 33 11.93 0.81 19.41
N GLY A 34 12.95 1.68 19.49
CA GLY A 34 13.10 2.82 18.59
C GLY A 34 13.27 2.41 17.13
N TRP A 35 14.10 1.39 16.87
CA TRP A 35 14.28 0.82 15.53
C TRP A 35 13.01 0.16 15.00
N ALA A 36 12.29 -0.60 15.84
CA ALA A 36 11.02 -1.21 15.48
C ALA A 36 9.94 -0.17 15.14
N SER A 37 9.85 0.93 15.92
CA SER A 37 8.84 1.98 15.69
C SER A 37 9.07 2.78 14.40
N ASN A 38 10.32 2.87 13.94
CA ASN A 38 10.65 3.55 12.67
C ASN A 38 10.30 2.71 11.43
N THR A 39 9.90 1.45 11.59
CA THR A 39 9.56 0.55 10.47
C THR A 39 8.07 0.63 10.11
N THR A 40 7.25 1.27 10.93
CA THR A 40 5.83 1.56 10.66
C THR A 40 5.65 3.06 10.43
N LYS A 41 6.37 3.63 9.45
CA LYS A 41 5.87 4.87 8.85
C LYS A 41 4.65 4.45 8.06
N ASP A 42 3.48 4.84 8.55
CA ASP A 42 2.19 4.65 7.92
C ASP A 42 2.33 4.79 6.40
N ALA A 43 2.28 3.67 5.70
CA ALA A 43 1.92 3.67 4.30
C ALA A 43 0.47 4.17 4.30
N ALA A 44 0.29 5.50 4.25
CA ALA A 44 -0.99 6.10 3.95
C ALA A 44 -1.51 5.29 2.75
N LEU A 45 -2.58 4.53 2.98
CA LEU A 45 -3.16 3.67 1.97
C LEU A 45 -3.49 4.60 0.81
N ALA A 46 -2.64 4.64 -0.20
CA ALA A 46 -2.85 5.47 -1.36
C ALA A 46 -4.15 4.95 -1.98
N THR A 47 -5.20 5.77 -2.03
CA THR A 47 -6.47 5.35 -2.59
C THR A 47 -6.67 5.94 -3.98
N VAL A 48 -7.33 5.17 -4.85
CA VAL A 48 -7.84 5.65 -6.14
C VAL A 48 -9.35 5.54 -6.14
N TYR A 49 -10.00 6.51 -6.78
CA TYR A 49 -11.45 6.51 -6.97
C TYR A 49 -11.79 6.00 -8.36
N VAL A 50 -12.55 4.92 -8.44
CA VAL A 50 -13.06 4.36 -9.70
C VAL A 50 -14.56 4.51 -9.74
N GLN A 51 -15.07 5.25 -10.72
CA GLN A 51 -16.49 5.42 -10.97
C GLN A 51 -16.88 4.71 -12.27
N ILE A 52 -17.87 3.84 -12.17
CA ILE A 52 -18.39 3.02 -13.26
C ILE A 52 -19.84 3.43 -13.52
N GLY A 53 -20.10 4.08 -14.65
CA GLY A 53 -21.44 4.48 -15.10
C GLY A 53 -21.99 3.47 -16.11
N ILE A 54 -23.01 2.71 -15.73
CA ILE A 54 -23.60 1.63 -16.54
C ILE A 54 -25.12 1.74 -16.50
N GLY A 55 -25.78 1.84 -17.65
CA GLY A 55 -27.24 1.76 -17.76
C GLY A 55 -27.99 2.82 -16.93
N GLY A 56 -27.42 4.01 -16.77
CA GLY A 56 -27.98 5.09 -15.95
C GLY A 56 -27.77 4.92 -14.43
N GLN A 57 -27.05 3.88 -13.99
CA GLN A 57 -26.59 3.75 -12.61
C GLN A 57 -25.10 4.06 -12.52
N GLU A 58 -24.71 4.84 -11.50
CA GLU A 58 -23.33 5.11 -11.18
C GLU A 58 -22.93 4.30 -9.94
N ARG A 59 -21.83 3.56 -10.05
CA ARG A 59 -21.20 2.86 -8.93
C ARG A 59 -19.80 3.43 -8.72
N ALA A 60 -19.48 3.77 -7.48
CA ALA A 60 -18.15 4.28 -7.11
C ALA A 60 -17.46 3.29 -6.18
N PHE A 61 -16.16 3.11 -6.41
CA PHE A 61 -15.27 2.26 -5.64
C PHE A 61 -14.07 3.09 -5.20
N GLU A 62 -13.71 2.96 -3.94
CA GLU A 62 -12.46 3.49 -3.40
C GLU A 62 -11.62 2.30 -2.96
N GLY A 63 -10.42 2.17 -3.53
CA GLY A 63 -9.53 1.03 -3.30
C GLY A 63 -8.09 1.47 -3.11
N GLY A 64 -7.35 0.73 -2.29
CA GLY A 64 -5.92 0.93 -2.13
C GLY A 64 -5.16 0.60 -3.42
N ILE A 65 -4.23 1.46 -3.81
CA ILE A 65 -3.32 1.24 -4.94
C ILE A 65 -1.97 0.74 -4.46
N THR A 66 -1.37 -0.15 -5.26
CA THR A 66 0.03 -0.54 -5.12
C THR A 66 0.90 0.31 -6.04
N GLU A 67 2.19 0.45 -5.70
CA GLU A 67 3.14 1.17 -6.54
C GLU A 67 3.17 0.57 -7.96
N GLY A 68 3.07 1.43 -8.97
CA GLY A 68 3.07 1.02 -10.38
C GLY A 68 1.75 0.48 -10.93
N MET A 69 0.66 0.48 -10.14
CA MET A 69 -0.67 0.09 -10.62
C MET A 69 -1.12 0.96 -11.80
N THR A 70 -1.71 0.33 -12.83
CA THR A 70 -2.21 1.01 -14.03
C THR A 70 -3.71 1.25 -13.95
N VAL A 71 -4.26 2.07 -14.85
CA VAL A 71 -5.71 2.29 -14.94
C VAL A 71 -6.45 0.97 -15.13
N LEU A 72 -5.95 0.08 -15.99
CA LEU A 72 -6.53 -1.25 -16.17
C LEU A 72 -6.54 -2.06 -14.86
N GLY A 73 -5.42 -2.06 -14.12
CA GLY A 73 -5.33 -2.77 -12.85
C GLY A 73 -6.28 -2.21 -11.78
N ALA A 74 -6.45 -0.88 -11.75
CA ALA A 74 -7.41 -0.25 -10.84
C ALA A 74 -8.85 -0.64 -11.17
N ILE A 75 -9.20 -0.73 -12.46
CA ILE A 75 -10.53 -1.18 -12.91
C ILE A 75 -10.75 -2.66 -12.55
N ASP A 76 -9.75 -3.51 -12.77
CA ASP A 76 -9.80 -4.95 -12.42
C ASP A 76 -10.04 -5.16 -10.92
N VAL A 77 -9.32 -4.43 -10.06
CA VAL A 77 -9.51 -4.48 -8.61
C VAL A 77 -10.89 -3.94 -8.20
N ALA A 78 -11.34 -2.84 -8.79
CA ALA A 78 -12.64 -2.24 -8.49
C ALA A 78 -13.79 -3.16 -8.88
N THR A 79 -13.73 -3.76 -10.07
CA THR A 79 -14.75 -4.69 -10.57
C THR A 79 -14.77 -6.00 -9.79
N THR A 80 -13.59 -6.55 -9.45
CA THR A 80 -13.46 -7.72 -8.57
C THR A 80 -14.07 -7.45 -7.19
N THR A 81 -13.76 -6.31 -6.57
CA THR A 81 -14.29 -5.92 -5.26
C THR A 81 -15.81 -5.69 -5.33
N GLY A 82 -16.27 -5.06 -6.40
CA GLY A 82 -17.68 -4.79 -6.67
C GLY A 82 -18.50 -6.00 -7.14
N LYS A 83 -17.86 -7.17 -7.34
CA LYS A 83 -18.47 -8.36 -7.95
C LYS A 83 -19.16 -8.04 -9.29
N ILE A 84 -18.47 -7.25 -10.11
CA ILE A 84 -18.89 -6.86 -11.46
C ILE A 84 -18.08 -7.72 -12.43
N ASP A 85 -18.76 -8.38 -13.38
CA ASP A 85 -18.08 -9.13 -14.43
C ASP A 85 -17.20 -8.20 -15.27
N PHE A 86 -15.92 -8.52 -15.39
CA PHE A 86 -14.95 -7.74 -16.14
C PHE A 86 -14.15 -8.65 -17.06
N GLU A 87 -14.16 -8.35 -18.36
CA GLU A 87 -13.35 -9.06 -19.35
C GLU A 87 -12.56 -8.05 -20.17
N TYR A 88 -11.28 -8.31 -20.35
CA TYR A 88 -10.40 -7.53 -21.22
C TYR A 88 -9.47 -8.46 -21.99
N ASP A 89 -9.00 -7.99 -23.14
CA ASP A 89 -7.97 -8.67 -23.94
C ASP A 89 -6.74 -7.78 -24.07
N LEU A 90 -5.58 -8.42 -24.12
CA LEU A 90 -4.30 -7.78 -24.39
C LEU A 90 -3.92 -8.14 -25.82
N SER A 91 -4.19 -7.20 -26.74
CA SER A 91 -3.82 -7.38 -28.14
C SER A 91 -2.30 -7.52 -28.30
N LYS A 92 -1.86 -8.16 -29.40
CA LYS A 92 -0.44 -8.40 -29.73
C LYS A 92 0.44 -7.13 -29.72
N ASN A 93 -0.17 -5.94 -29.76
CA ASN A 93 0.52 -4.64 -29.70
C ASN A 93 0.61 -4.06 -28.28
N ASN A 94 0.34 -4.83 -27.21
CA ASN A 94 0.20 -4.34 -25.84
C ASN A 94 -0.79 -3.15 -25.79
N GLN A 95 -2.00 -3.39 -26.27
CA GLN A 95 -3.11 -2.47 -26.11
C GLN A 95 -4.23 -3.26 -25.45
N ALA A 96 -4.65 -2.82 -24.27
CA ALA A 96 -5.79 -3.41 -23.61
C ALA A 96 -7.09 -2.95 -24.26
N SER A 97 -7.92 -3.91 -24.63
CA SER A 97 -9.30 -3.65 -25.03
C SER A 97 -10.22 -4.23 -23.98
N ILE A 98 -11.09 -3.40 -23.41
CA ILE A 98 -12.16 -3.88 -22.55
C ILE A 98 -13.22 -4.53 -23.42
N LEU A 99 -13.58 -5.78 -23.10
CA LEU A 99 -14.57 -6.57 -23.82
C LEU A 99 -15.93 -6.58 -23.11
N ASN A 100 -15.91 -6.56 -21.77
CA ASN A 100 -17.12 -6.64 -20.95
C ASN A 100 -16.95 -5.89 -19.63
N ILE A 101 -17.96 -5.12 -19.23
CA ILE A 101 -18.11 -4.62 -17.85
C ILE A 101 -19.57 -4.79 -17.44
N GLY A 102 -19.83 -5.59 -16.42
CA GLY A 102 -21.17 -5.78 -15.84
C GLY A 102 -22.21 -6.34 -16.81
N GLY A 103 -21.78 -7.12 -17.81
CA GLY A 103 -22.64 -7.70 -18.84
C GLY A 103 -22.83 -6.84 -20.09
N TYR A 104 -22.22 -5.65 -20.15
CA TYR A 104 -22.25 -4.76 -21.31
C TYR A 104 -21.02 -5.02 -22.17
N ARG A 105 -21.20 -5.07 -23.49
CA ARG A 105 -20.12 -5.33 -24.48
C ARG A 105 -19.91 -4.17 -25.47
N ASP A 106 -20.44 -2.99 -25.15
CA ASP A 106 -20.40 -1.80 -26.00
C ASP A 106 -19.10 -1.00 -25.85
N SER A 107 -18.97 0.08 -26.64
CA SER A 107 -17.79 0.96 -26.63
C SER A 107 -17.64 1.72 -25.30
N PHE A 108 -16.73 1.28 -24.45
CA PHE A 108 -16.41 1.97 -23.20
C PHE A 108 -15.51 3.20 -23.44
N GLU A 109 -15.90 4.32 -22.85
CA GLU A 109 -15.05 5.50 -22.74
C GLU A 109 -14.43 5.57 -21.35
N ILE A 110 -13.10 5.56 -21.28
CA ILE A 110 -12.36 5.61 -20.02
C ILE A 110 -11.70 6.97 -19.88
N TYR A 111 -11.83 7.55 -18.70
CA TYR A 111 -11.22 8.82 -18.34
C TYR A 111 -10.36 8.67 -17.10
N LEU A 112 -9.22 9.36 -17.08
CA LEU A 112 -8.41 9.57 -15.89
C LEU A 112 -8.35 11.07 -15.60
N ASN A 113 -8.82 11.50 -14.45
CA ASN A 113 -8.89 12.91 -14.05
C ASN A 113 -9.53 13.78 -15.15
N SER A 114 -10.68 13.33 -15.68
CA SER A 114 -11.42 13.96 -16.79
C SER A 114 -10.72 13.94 -18.17
N LYS A 115 -9.52 13.39 -18.30
CA LYS A 115 -8.85 13.17 -19.60
C LYS A 115 -9.27 11.82 -20.18
N LYS A 116 -9.88 11.81 -21.37
CA LYS A 116 -10.19 10.58 -22.10
C LYS A 116 -8.89 9.83 -22.45
N LEU A 117 -8.84 8.55 -22.14
CA LEU A 117 -7.75 7.65 -22.50
C LEU A 117 -8.13 6.86 -23.77
N THR A 118 -7.12 6.61 -24.59
CA THR A 118 -7.20 5.65 -25.70
C THR A 118 -6.96 4.24 -25.18
N SER A 119 -7.45 3.21 -25.89
CA SER A 119 -7.29 1.80 -25.48
C SER A 119 -5.83 1.41 -25.20
N GLY A 120 -4.88 1.96 -25.96
CA GLY A 120 -3.45 1.70 -25.76
C GLY A 120 -2.78 2.44 -24.59
N GLU A 121 -3.51 3.32 -23.91
CA GLU A 121 -3.07 4.05 -22.71
C GLU A 121 -3.58 3.41 -21.42
N VAL A 122 -4.66 2.62 -21.45
CA VAL A 122 -5.34 2.09 -20.25
C VAL A 122 -4.44 1.13 -19.46
N ASP A 123 -3.66 0.30 -20.16
CA ASP A 123 -2.74 -0.68 -19.57
C ASP A 123 -1.35 -0.12 -19.24
N LYS A 124 -1.06 1.12 -19.64
CA LYS A 124 0.26 1.77 -19.46
C LYS A 124 0.23 2.96 -18.52
N THR A 125 -0.90 3.65 -18.46
CA THR A 125 -1.06 4.83 -17.61
C THR A 125 -1.12 4.40 -16.16
N GLN A 126 -0.15 4.84 -15.38
CA GLN A 126 -0.11 4.59 -13.94
C GLN A 126 -1.09 5.49 -13.20
N VAL A 127 -1.78 4.92 -12.21
CA VAL A 127 -2.63 5.66 -11.28
C VAL A 127 -1.82 6.14 -10.08
N ARG A 128 -2.21 7.28 -9.55
CA ARG A 128 -1.66 7.88 -8.32
C ARG A 128 -2.74 8.02 -7.27
N ALA A 129 -2.30 8.22 -6.03
CA ALA A 129 -3.20 8.50 -4.92
C ALA A 129 -4.05 9.74 -5.23
N GLY A 130 -5.37 9.62 -5.06
CA GLY A 130 -6.33 10.69 -5.34
C GLY A 130 -6.76 10.81 -6.80
N ASP A 131 -6.24 9.99 -7.71
CA ASP A 131 -6.72 9.98 -9.09
C ASP A 131 -8.18 9.48 -9.15
N ARG A 132 -8.90 9.99 -10.15
CA ARG A 132 -10.28 9.61 -10.47
C ARG A 132 -10.33 8.93 -11.83
N ILE A 133 -10.78 7.68 -11.86
CA ILE A 133 -11.09 6.96 -13.08
C ILE A 133 -12.60 7.00 -13.30
N GLU A 134 -13.04 7.36 -14.49
CA GLU A 134 -14.45 7.28 -14.90
C GLU A 134 -14.59 6.34 -16.09
N ILE A 135 -15.58 5.46 -16.05
CA ILE A 135 -15.97 4.60 -17.15
C ILE A 135 -17.40 4.96 -17.57
N LYS A 136 -17.60 5.23 -18.86
CA LYS A 136 -18.89 5.57 -19.46
C LYS A 136 -19.20 4.62 -20.61
N ILE A 137 -20.49 4.29 -20.76
CA ILE A 137 -21.07 3.54 -21.88
C ILE A 137 -21.91 4.51 -22.71
#